data_AF-A0A9X1QW03-F1
#
_entry.id   AF-A0A9X1QW03-F1
#
_cell.length_a   1.000
_cell.length_b   1.000
_cell.length_c   1.000
_cell.angle_alpha   90.00
_cell.angle_beta   90.00
_cell.angle_gamma   90.00
#
_symmetry.space_group_name_H-M   'P 1'
#
loop_
_entity.id
_entity.type
_entity.pdbx_description
1 polymer ?
#
loop_
_entity_poly.entity_id
_entity_poly.type
_entity_poly.pdbx_seq_one_letter_code
_entity_poly.pdbx_strand_id
1 'polypeptide(L)'
;MKTPYTIFFITAWLLLSIAAQAQEENDEQKRALVEKNTTPFNLNYFSITENSFYVLEAMVVNNKIVIDSSATISVVPGKLPYPSGDFKVSILDKQGNQILEYFMQDPLIARSCEGEKNHTTPLEKGRAYISLPKNNTISTLVFIRGKEQIGTVDIGNLIVRTQNNPTKEGQ
;
A
#
# COMPACT_ATOMS: atom_id res chain seq x y z
N MET A 1 68.42 12.75 9.55
CA MET A 1 67.14 13.47 9.78
C MET A 1 66.04 12.76 9.00
N LYS A 2 65.27 11.86 9.61
CA LYS A 2 64.13 11.15 8.97
C LYS A 2 62.83 11.16 9.80
N THR A 3 62.91 11.66 11.04
CA THR A 3 61.83 11.68 12.02
C THR A 3 60.69 12.69 11.80
N PRO A 4 60.87 13.87 11.17
CA PRO A 4 59.76 14.82 11.08
C PRO A 4 58.70 14.40 10.05
N TYR A 5 59.09 13.71 8.98
CA TYR A 5 58.16 13.25 7.94
C TYR A 5 57.22 12.15 8.43
N THR A 6 57.70 11.25 9.29
CA THR A 6 56.90 10.13 9.81
C THR A 6 55.81 10.63 10.78
N ILE A 7 56.15 11.61 11.63
CA ILE A 7 55.19 12.22 12.57
C ILE A 7 54.10 12.97 11.79
N PHE A 8 54.48 13.72 10.75
CA PHE A 8 53.52 14.47 9.92
C PHE A 8 52.55 13.56 9.15
N PHE A 9 53.04 12.40 8.68
CA PHE A 9 52.19 11.41 8.01
C PHE A 9 51.17 10.79 8.96
N ILE A 10 51.58 10.45 10.19
CA ILE A 10 50.71 9.84 11.19
C ILE A 10 49.64 10.85 11.64
N THR A 11 50.00 12.12 11.88
CA THR A 11 49.02 13.14 12.27
C THR A 11 48.04 13.48 11.15
N ALA A 12 48.50 13.53 9.89
CA ALA A 12 47.62 13.72 8.74
C ALA A 12 46.62 12.56 8.58
N TRP A 13 47.07 11.31 8.76
CA TRP A 13 46.18 10.14 8.73
C TRP A 13 45.17 10.13 9.88
N LEU A 14 45.59 10.50 11.09
CA LEU A 14 44.70 10.61 12.24
C LEU A 14 43.61 11.67 12.00
N LEU A 15 43.98 12.84 11.48
CA LEU A 15 43.04 13.92 11.16
C LEU A 15 42.04 13.54 10.05
N LEU A 16 42.50 12.82 9.03
CA LEU A 16 41.63 12.29 7.97
C LEU A 16 40.64 11.25 8.50
N SER A 17 41.08 10.39 9.41
CA SER A 17 40.23 9.36 10.04
C SER A 17 39.12 10.00 10.89
N ILE A 18 39.45 11.04 11.66
CA ILE A 18 38.49 11.77 12.49
C ILE A 18 37.51 12.58 11.63
N ALA A 19 37.98 13.20 10.54
CA ALA A 19 37.11 13.93 9.62
C ALA A 19 36.11 13.02 8.90
N ALA A 20 36.52 11.81 8.50
CA ALA A 20 35.64 10.81 7.90
C ALA A 20 34.54 10.34 8.87
N GLN A 21 34.90 10.03 10.12
CA GLN A 21 33.94 9.63 11.15
C GLN A 21 32.95 10.77 11.48
N ALA A 22 33.43 12.01 11.56
CA ALA A 22 32.56 13.17 11.81
C ALA A 22 31.60 13.46 10.63
N GLN A 23 32.02 13.16 9.40
CA GLN A 23 31.16 13.29 8.22
C GLN A 23 30.09 12.18 8.19
N GLU A 24 30.47 10.94 8.45
CA GLU A 24 29.52 9.81 8.54
C GLU A 24 28.48 10.04 9.66
N GLU A 25 28.91 10.49 10.85
CA GLU A 25 27.99 10.77 11.97
C GLU A 25 27.01 11.91 11.63
N ASN A 26 27.47 12.96 10.94
CA ASN A 26 26.61 14.07 10.50
C ASN A 26 25.60 13.62 9.44
N ASP A 27 26.01 12.77 8.51
CA ASP A 27 25.13 12.25 7.47
C ASP A 27 24.11 11.25 8.02
N GLU A 28 24.47 10.44 9.03
CA GLU A 28 23.54 9.56 9.74
C GLU A 28 22.53 10.35 10.57
N GLN A 29 22.95 11.41 11.27
CA GLN A 29 22.05 12.31 12.00
C GLN A 29 21.08 13.05 11.06
N LYS A 30 21.57 13.53 9.90
CA LYS A 30 20.72 14.14 8.87
C LYS A 30 19.72 13.14 8.30
N ARG A 31 20.17 11.92 8.01
CA ARG A 31 19.30 10.84 7.51
C ARG A 31 18.20 10.51 8.51
N ALA A 32 18.52 10.34 9.79
CA ALA A 32 17.53 10.10 10.85
C ALA A 32 16.52 11.27 10.97
N LEU A 33 16.97 12.51 10.80
CA LEU A 33 16.11 13.69 10.85
C LEU A 33 15.17 13.77 9.64
N VAL A 34 15.66 13.41 8.45
CA VAL A 34 14.85 13.33 7.22
C VAL A 34 13.86 12.16 7.29
N GLU A 35 14.28 10.98 7.73
CA GLU A 35 13.40 9.80 7.88
C GLU A 35 12.29 10.06 8.90
N LYS A 36 12.59 10.73 10.01
CA LYS A 36 11.59 11.12 11.02
C LYS A 36 10.58 12.16 10.52
N ASN A 37 10.99 13.05 9.62
CA ASN A 37 10.14 14.16 9.18
C ASN A 37 9.50 13.95 7.80
N THR A 38 9.90 12.91 7.07
CA THR A 38 9.36 12.60 5.74
C THR A 38 8.31 11.52 5.87
N THR A 39 7.04 11.85 5.61
CA THR A 39 6.01 10.84 5.39
C THR A 39 6.29 10.12 4.06
N PRO A 40 6.28 8.77 3.99
CA PRO A 40 5.75 7.80 4.93
C PRO A 40 6.80 7.08 5.81
N PHE A 41 8.03 7.58 5.95
CA PHE A 41 9.11 6.90 6.70
C PHE A 41 9.00 7.05 8.22
N ASN A 42 8.12 7.93 8.70
CA ASN A 42 7.82 8.08 10.12
C ASN A 42 6.77 7.06 10.57
N LEU A 43 7.10 6.17 11.51
CA LEU A 43 6.16 5.19 12.08
C LEU A 43 4.89 5.83 12.68
N ASN A 44 4.98 7.04 13.22
CA ASN A 44 3.82 7.79 13.73
C ASN A 44 2.80 8.10 12.64
N TYR A 45 3.21 8.18 11.36
CA TYR A 45 2.30 8.37 10.24
C TYR A 45 1.26 7.24 10.16
N PHE A 46 1.69 6.01 10.41
CA PHE A 46 0.85 4.81 10.37
C PHE A 46 0.00 4.63 11.64
N SER A 47 0.35 5.29 12.74
CA SER A 47 -0.45 5.28 13.98
C SER A 47 -1.65 6.23 13.96
N ILE A 48 -1.74 7.10 12.95
CA ILE A 48 -2.83 8.08 12.81
C ILE A 48 -4.00 7.44 12.06
N THR A 49 -5.17 7.37 12.70
CA THR A 49 -6.38 6.72 12.15
C THR A 49 -6.85 7.38 10.85
N GLU A 50 -6.61 8.66 10.67
CA GLU A 50 -6.92 9.42 9.46
C GLU A 50 -6.01 9.02 8.28
N ASN A 51 -4.80 8.55 8.57
CA ASN A 51 -3.86 8.01 7.61
C ASN A 51 -4.06 6.50 7.49
N SER A 52 -5.28 6.08 7.15
CA SER A 52 -5.60 4.69 6.87
C SER A 52 -6.55 4.59 5.69
N PHE A 53 -6.63 3.39 5.12
CA PHE A 53 -7.52 3.07 4.02
C PHE A 53 -8.26 1.76 4.32
N TYR A 54 -9.31 1.50 3.57
CA TYR A 54 -10.05 0.24 3.67
C TYR A 54 -9.47 -0.78 2.70
N VAL A 55 -9.41 -2.05 3.10
CA VAL A 55 -9.15 -3.17 2.20
C VAL A 55 -10.35 -4.09 2.25
N LEU A 56 -11.03 -4.21 1.12
CA LEU A 56 -12.08 -5.19 0.92
C LEU A 56 -11.42 -6.53 0.55
N GLU A 57 -11.67 -7.54 1.36
CA GLU A 57 -11.41 -8.93 1.02
C GLU A 57 -12.70 -9.55 0.50
N ALA A 58 -12.70 -9.98 -0.76
CA ALA A 58 -13.86 -10.57 -1.42
C ALA A 58 -13.48 -11.87 -2.14
N MET A 59 -14.46 -12.74 -2.34
CA MET A 59 -14.26 -13.98 -3.09
C MET A 59 -14.34 -13.70 -4.58
N VAL A 60 -13.48 -14.39 -5.34
CA VAL A 60 -13.62 -14.54 -6.78
C VAL A 60 -14.26 -15.90 -7.05
N VAL A 61 -15.34 -15.92 -7.83
CA VAL A 61 -16.04 -17.14 -8.25
C VAL A 61 -16.42 -16.99 -9.72
N ASN A 62 -16.01 -17.94 -10.55
CA ASN A 62 -16.23 -17.96 -12.00
C ASN A 62 -15.83 -16.62 -12.65
N ASN A 63 -14.61 -16.15 -12.35
CA ASN A 63 -14.06 -14.89 -12.89
C ASN A 63 -14.93 -13.64 -12.57
N LYS A 64 -15.63 -13.65 -11.42
CA LYS A 64 -16.38 -12.50 -10.89
C LYS A 64 -16.08 -12.27 -9.42
N ILE A 65 -16.04 -11.01 -9.01
CA ILE A 65 -15.92 -10.61 -7.60
C ILE A 65 -17.31 -10.73 -6.96
N VAL A 66 -17.40 -11.43 -5.84
CA VAL A 66 -18.65 -11.70 -5.12
C VAL A 66 -18.49 -11.33 -3.66
N ILE A 67 -19.51 -10.67 -3.12
CA ILE A 67 -19.65 -10.39 -1.69
C ILE A 67 -20.48 -11.50 -1.07
N ASP A 68 -19.82 -12.44 -0.40
CA ASP A 68 -20.48 -13.51 0.35
C ASP A 68 -20.38 -13.27 1.87
N SER A 69 -20.73 -14.27 2.67
CA SER A 69 -20.66 -14.17 4.13
C SER A 69 -19.23 -14.11 4.69
N SER A 70 -18.21 -14.41 3.88
CA SER A 70 -16.79 -14.34 4.26
C SER A 70 -16.13 -13.03 3.86
N ALA A 71 -16.83 -12.16 3.12
CA ALA A 71 -16.31 -10.87 2.71
C ALA A 71 -16.18 -9.92 3.90
N THR A 72 -15.02 -9.28 4.02
CA THR A 72 -14.67 -8.40 5.13
C THR A 72 -14.07 -7.10 4.62
N ILE A 73 -14.12 -6.05 5.45
CA ILE A 73 -13.38 -4.82 5.21
C ILE A 73 -12.50 -4.58 6.42
N SER A 74 -11.20 -4.48 6.18
CA SER A 74 -10.21 -4.17 7.21
C SER A 74 -9.74 -2.73 7.07
N VAL A 75 -9.44 -2.10 8.21
CA VAL A 75 -8.79 -0.78 8.24
C VAL A 75 -7.29 -0.99 8.26
N VAL A 76 -6.61 -0.57 7.19
CA VAL A 76 -5.15 -0.72 7.05
C VAL A 76 -4.49 0.64 7.24
N PRO A 77 -3.55 0.77 8.21
CA PRO A 77 -2.81 2.01 8.39
C PRO A 77 -1.89 2.28 7.21
N GLY A 78 -1.76 3.55 6.85
CA GLY A 78 -0.90 4.04 5.78
C GLY A 78 -1.66 4.73 4.66
N LYS A 79 -0.91 4.98 3.58
CA LYS A 79 -1.42 5.65 2.38
C LYS A 79 -2.07 4.63 1.46
N LEU A 80 -3.19 5.00 0.84
CA LEU A 80 -3.81 4.21 -0.22
C LEU A 80 -2.76 3.90 -1.32
N PRO A 81 -2.63 2.63 -1.76
CA PRO A 81 -1.68 2.25 -2.80
C PRO A 81 -1.86 3.08 -4.07
N TYR A 82 -0.75 3.36 -4.76
CA TYR A 82 -0.80 4.11 -6.00
C TYR A 82 -1.54 3.30 -7.09
N PRO A 83 -2.46 3.92 -7.86
CA PRO A 83 -3.15 3.24 -8.94
C PRO A 83 -2.17 2.64 -9.96
N SER A 84 -2.41 1.42 -10.41
CA SER A 84 -1.58 0.74 -11.42
C SER A 84 -2.41 -0.24 -12.23
N GLY A 85 -1.94 -0.70 -13.40
CA GLY A 85 -2.67 -1.71 -14.18
C GLY A 85 -3.79 -1.13 -15.04
N ASP A 86 -4.68 -2.01 -15.48
CA ASP A 86 -5.70 -1.78 -16.52
C ASP A 86 -7.14 -2.10 -16.06
N PHE A 87 -7.29 -2.55 -14.81
CA PHE A 87 -8.57 -2.87 -14.22
C PHE A 87 -9.12 -1.67 -13.46
N LYS A 88 -10.30 -1.19 -13.85
CA LYS A 88 -10.86 0.04 -13.32
C LYS A 88 -11.91 -0.25 -12.26
N VAL A 89 -11.82 0.47 -11.14
CA VAL A 89 -12.77 0.39 -10.03
C VAL A 89 -13.40 1.77 -9.84
N SER A 90 -14.70 1.86 -10.09
CA SER A 90 -15.49 3.05 -9.79
C SER A 90 -16.21 2.85 -8.46
N ILE A 91 -15.99 3.76 -7.52
CA ILE A 91 -16.54 3.73 -6.16
C ILE A 91 -17.70 4.72 -6.10
N LEU A 92 -18.88 4.22 -5.74
CA LEU A 92 -20.10 5.02 -5.66
C LEU A 92 -20.56 5.18 -4.20
N ASP A 93 -21.16 6.33 -3.91
CA ASP A 93 -21.85 6.59 -2.65
C ASP A 93 -23.22 5.90 -2.57
N LYS A 94 -23.91 6.06 -1.44
CA LYS A 94 -25.27 5.52 -1.21
C LYS A 94 -26.34 6.11 -2.12
N GLN A 95 -26.06 7.24 -2.77
CA GLN A 95 -26.95 7.92 -3.71
C GLN A 95 -26.63 7.55 -5.17
N GLY A 96 -25.57 6.78 -5.41
CA GLY A 96 -25.10 6.39 -6.73
C GLY A 96 -24.13 7.39 -7.39
N ASN A 97 -23.70 8.44 -6.68
CA ASN A 97 -22.70 9.36 -7.22
C ASN A 97 -21.30 8.77 -7.12
N GLN A 98 -20.48 9.02 -8.14
CA GLN A 98 -19.10 8.58 -8.14
C GLN A 98 -18.25 9.39 -7.15
N ILE A 99 -17.67 8.70 -6.17
CA ILE A 99 -16.74 9.25 -5.19
C ILE A 99 -15.32 9.29 -5.78
N LEU A 100 -14.89 8.16 -6.35
CA LEU A 100 -13.55 7.97 -6.87
C LEU A 100 -13.56 6.93 -7.98
N GLU A 101 -12.64 7.08 -8.92
CA GLU A 101 -12.31 6.05 -9.89
C GLU A 101 -10.79 5.87 -9.90
N TYR A 102 -10.32 4.63 -9.92
CA TYR A 102 -8.90 4.34 -10.00
C TYR A 102 -8.63 3.01 -10.72
N PHE A 103 -7.38 2.81 -11.11
CA PHE A 103 -6.90 1.60 -11.76
C PHE A 103 -6.12 0.72 -10.78
N MET A 104 -6.35 -0.60 -10.83
CA MET A 104 -5.58 -1.62 -10.14
C MET A 104 -5.15 -2.74 -11.10
N GLN A 105 -4.26 -3.61 -10.62
CA GLN A 105 -4.00 -4.86 -11.32
C GLN A 105 -5.27 -5.71 -11.30
N ASP A 106 -5.58 -6.33 -12.43
CA ASP A 106 -6.77 -7.17 -12.56
C ASP A 106 -6.77 -8.32 -11.54
N PRO A 107 -7.63 -8.27 -10.50
CA PRO A 107 -7.64 -9.27 -9.44
C PRO A 107 -8.26 -10.60 -9.90
N LEU A 108 -8.82 -10.64 -11.11
CA LEU A 108 -9.40 -11.84 -11.71
C LEU A 108 -8.41 -12.58 -12.61
N ILE A 109 -7.15 -12.16 -12.66
CA ILE A 109 -6.09 -12.82 -13.44
C ILE A 109 -5.01 -13.29 -12.48
N ALA A 110 -4.80 -14.60 -12.42
CA ALA A 110 -3.65 -15.19 -11.75
C ALA A 110 -2.40 -14.99 -12.62
N ARG A 111 -1.34 -14.47 -11.99
CA ARG A 111 -0.04 -14.25 -12.64
C ARG A 111 1.01 -15.12 -11.96
N SER A 112 1.67 -15.97 -12.74
CA SER A 112 2.87 -16.67 -12.26
C SER A 112 4.08 -15.78 -12.44
N CYS A 113 4.88 -15.61 -11.39
CA CYS A 113 6.22 -15.04 -11.48
C CYS A 113 7.30 -16.11 -11.74
N GLU A 114 6.92 -17.39 -11.81
CA GLU A 114 7.83 -18.50 -12.04
C GLU A 114 7.90 -18.86 -13.53
N GLY A 115 9.12 -18.86 -14.07
CA GLY A 115 9.45 -19.24 -15.45
C GLY A 115 9.61 -18.06 -16.42
N GLU A 116 10.29 -18.29 -17.56
CA GLU A 116 10.49 -17.29 -18.63
C GLU A 116 9.19 -16.91 -19.38
N LYS A 117 8.08 -17.59 -19.10
CA LYS A 117 6.78 -17.32 -19.69
C LYS A 117 5.84 -16.79 -18.62
N ASN A 118 5.55 -15.50 -18.71
CA ASN A 118 4.49 -14.83 -17.94
C ASN A 118 3.13 -15.45 -18.32
N HIS A 119 2.75 -16.55 -17.67
CA HIS A 119 1.46 -17.17 -17.86
C HIS A 119 0.41 -16.38 -17.07
N THR A 120 -0.54 -15.79 -17.81
CA THR A 120 -1.75 -15.20 -17.24
C THR A 120 -2.90 -16.19 -17.42
N THR A 121 -3.60 -16.50 -16.33
CA THR A 121 -4.78 -17.38 -16.38
C THR A 121 -5.94 -16.71 -15.65
N PRO A 122 -7.18 -16.80 -16.18
CA PRO A 122 -8.35 -16.34 -15.44
C PRO A 122 -8.45 -17.07 -14.09
N LEU A 123 -8.78 -16.31 -13.05
CA LEU A 123 -8.96 -16.84 -11.71
C LEU A 123 -10.39 -17.38 -11.57
N GLU A 124 -10.54 -18.70 -11.61
CA GLU A 124 -11.84 -19.37 -11.44
C GLU A 124 -12.37 -19.27 -10.01
N LYS A 125 -11.48 -19.42 -9.01
CA LYS A 125 -11.81 -19.28 -7.60
C LYS A 125 -10.62 -18.76 -6.81
N GLY A 126 -10.85 -17.80 -5.92
CA GLY A 126 -9.80 -17.26 -5.06
C GLY A 126 -10.28 -16.09 -4.22
N ARG A 127 -9.33 -15.31 -3.69
CA ARG A 127 -9.60 -14.07 -2.96
C ARG A 127 -9.03 -12.88 -3.71
N ALA A 128 -9.79 -11.79 -3.73
CA ALA A 128 -9.37 -10.51 -4.25
C ALA A 128 -9.30 -9.50 -3.11
N TYR A 129 -8.26 -8.67 -3.14
CA TYR A 129 -8.04 -7.59 -2.20
C TYR A 129 -8.15 -6.26 -2.93
N ILE A 130 -9.09 -5.42 -2.51
CA ILE A 130 -9.42 -4.17 -3.19
C ILE A 130 -9.27 -3.02 -2.20
N SER A 131 -8.29 -2.16 -2.46
CA SER A 131 -8.01 -1.00 -1.61
C SER A 131 -9.02 0.12 -1.90
N LEU A 132 -9.62 0.70 -0.88
CA LEU A 132 -10.63 1.74 -0.98
C LEU A 132 -10.23 2.92 -0.10
N PRO A 133 -10.52 4.17 -0.51
CA PRO A 133 -10.35 5.31 0.38
C PRO A 133 -11.23 5.11 1.62
N LYS A 134 -10.74 5.55 2.77
CA LYS A 134 -11.49 5.51 4.02
C LYS A 134 -12.63 6.53 3.96
N ASN A 135 -13.77 6.10 3.42
CA ASN A 135 -14.97 6.93 3.30
C ASN A 135 -16.22 6.12 3.68
N ASN A 136 -16.98 6.67 4.63
CA ASN A 136 -18.14 6.04 5.23
C ASN A 136 -19.41 6.14 4.38
N THR A 137 -19.37 6.92 3.31
CA THR A 137 -20.47 7.05 2.35
C THR A 137 -20.43 6.02 1.24
N ILE A 138 -19.33 5.25 1.11
CA ILE A 138 -19.19 4.21 0.10
C ILE A 138 -20.31 3.17 0.24
N SER A 139 -20.92 2.83 -0.88
CA SER A 139 -21.96 1.80 -0.95
C SER A 139 -21.66 0.75 -2.00
N THR A 140 -21.26 1.16 -3.20
CA THR A 140 -21.21 0.27 -4.35
C THR A 140 -19.88 0.38 -5.06
N LEU A 141 -19.35 -0.75 -5.52
CA LEU A 141 -18.21 -0.79 -6.44
C LEU A 141 -18.68 -1.29 -7.80
N VAL A 142 -18.18 -0.64 -8.84
CA VAL A 142 -18.37 -1.05 -10.23
C VAL A 142 -17.01 -1.41 -10.82
N PHE A 143 -16.91 -2.60 -11.37
CA PHE A 143 -15.68 -3.14 -11.94
C PHE A 143 -15.74 -3.09 -13.46
N ILE A 144 -14.70 -2.52 -14.06
CA ILE A 144 -14.63 -2.28 -15.50
C ILE A 144 -13.29 -2.79 -16.03
N ARG A 145 -13.33 -3.63 -17.06
CA ARG A 145 -12.16 -4.12 -17.79
C ARG A 145 -12.18 -3.56 -19.20
N GLY A 146 -11.21 -2.71 -19.54
CA GLY A 146 -11.22 -1.98 -20.81
C GLY A 146 -12.45 -1.07 -20.93
N LYS A 147 -13.42 -1.46 -21.76
CA LYS A 147 -14.69 -0.72 -21.97
C LYS A 147 -15.92 -1.45 -21.44
N GLU A 148 -15.75 -2.64 -20.86
CA GLU A 148 -16.86 -3.49 -20.42
C GLU A 148 -17.00 -3.44 -18.89
N GLN A 149 -18.23 -3.22 -18.42
CA GLN A 149 -18.56 -3.41 -17.01
C GLN A 149 -18.73 -4.90 -16.74
N ILE A 150 -17.83 -5.45 -15.93
CA ILE A 150 -17.77 -6.90 -15.66
C ILE A 150 -18.51 -7.29 -14.37
N GLY A 151 -18.81 -6.32 -13.50
CA GLY A 151 -19.51 -6.59 -12.25
C GLY A 151 -19.84 -5.34 -11.44
N THR A 152 -20.79 -5.51 -10.53
CA THR A 152 -21.19 -4.52 -9.53
C THR A 152 -21.38 -5.24 -8.22
N VAL A 153 -20.86 -4.68 -7.14
CA VAL A 153 -20.99 -5.23 -5.79
C VAL A 153 -21.44 -4.17 -4.80
N ASP A 154 -22.41 -4.52 -3.95
CA ASP A 154 -22.81 -3.70 -2.81
C ASP A 154 -21.98 -4.09 -1.59
N ILE A 155 -21.30 -3.11 -1.02
CA ILE A 155 -20.46 -3.23 0.17
C ILE A 155 -20.89 -2.29 1.29
N GLY A 156 -22.01 -1.55 1.14
CA GLY A 156 -22.44 -0.54 2.10
C GLY A 156 -22.66 -1.12 3.50
N ASN A 157 -23.23 -2.32 3.57
CA ASN A 157 -23.41 -3.04 4.83
C ASN A 157 -22.08 -3.45 5.48
N LEU A 158 -21.06 -3.80 4.69
CA LEU A 158 -19.73 -4.14 5.19
C LEU A 158 -19.01 -2.91 5.76
N ILE A 159 -19.14 -1.76 5.10
CA ILE A 159 -18.61 -0.47 5.58
C ILE A 159 -19.22 -0.11 6.94
N VAL A 160 -20.55 -0.21 7.09
CA VAL A 160 -21.24 0.08 8.36
C VAL A 160 -20.83 -0.89 9.47
N ARG A 161 -20.70 -2.19 9.18
CA ARG A 161 -20.26 -3.18 10.16
C ARG A 161 -18.85 -2.89 10.68
N THR A 162 -17.94 -2.52 9.78
CA THR A 162 -16.54 -2.22 10.10
C THR A 162 -16.41 -1.00 11.01
N GLN A 163 -17.26 0.02 10.81
CA GLN A 163 -17.31 1.20 11.70
C GLN A 163 -17.73 0.84 13.13
N ASN A 164 -18.72 -0.05 13.25
CA ASN A 164 -19.28 -0.42 14.55
C ASN A 164 -18.38 -1.37 15.35
N ASN A 165 -17.43 -2.05 14.70
CA ASN A 165 -16.48 -2.96 15.34
C ASN A 165 -15.10 -2.91 14.67
N PRO A 166 -14.31 -1.83 14.87
CA PRO A 166 -13.02 -1.65 14.19
C PRO A 166 -11.93 -2.64 14.64
N THR A 167 -12.17 -3.48 15.66
CA THR A 167 -11.12 -4.21 16.41
C THR A 167 -11.24 -5.74 16.41
N LYS A 168 -12.12 -6.36 15.60
CA LYS A 168 -12.38 -7.81 15.74
C LYS A 168 -11.64 -8.78 14.82
N GLU A 169 -10.84 -8.34 13.87
CA GLU A 169 -10.24 -9.29 12.89
C GLU A 169 -8.75 -9.01 12.67
N GLY A 170 -7.97 -9.18 13.74
CA GLY A 170 -6.51 -9.15 13.73
C GLY A 170 -5.97 -9.94 14.91
N GLN A 171 -6.23 -11.25 14.92
CA GLN A 171 -5.49 -12.25 15.70
C GLN A 171 -4.94 -13.29 14.75
#